data_AF-A0A8J7XP99-F1
#
_entry.id   AF-A0A8J7XP99-F1
#
_cell.length_a   1.000
_cell.length_b   1.000
_cell.length_c   1.000
_cell.angle_alpha   90.00
_cell.angle_beta   90.00
_cell.angle_gamma   90.00
#
_symmetry.space_group_name_H-M   'P 1'
#
loop_
_entity.id
_entity.type
_entity.pdbx_description
1 polymer ?
#
loop_
_entity_poly.entity_id
_entity_poly.type
_entity_poly.pdbx_seq_one_letter_code
_entity_poly.pdbx_strand_id
1 'polypeptide(L)' 'MSKNDFMWLLNMLAVILGFVLFMYSLSEVSHGYFAVGLLLFTLGCYWYGYRRGYGMGLLAAREKQKR' A
#
# COMPACT_ATOMS: atom_id res chain seq x y z
N MET A 1 -15.38 -11.51 12.37
CA MET A 1 -14.60 -10.68 11.43
C MET A 1 -14.22 -11.57 10.25
N SER A 2 -14.54 -11.18 9.01
CA SER A 2 -14.19 -12.01 7.83
C SER A 2 -12.68 -12.05 7.66
N LYS A 3 -12.13 -13.15 7.12
CA LYS A 3 -10.70 -13.27 6.78
C LYS A 3 -10.23 -12.08 5.94
N ASN A 4 -11.09 -11.55 5.07
CA ASN A 4 -10.80 -10.37 4.25
C ASN A 4 -10.73 -9.06 5.03
N ASP A 5 -11.51 -8.91 6.11
CA ASP A 5 -11.49 -7.72 6.96
C ASP A 5 -10.25 -7.75 7.86
N PHE A 6 -9.88 -8.93 8.34
CA PHE A 6 -8.66 -9.12 9.12
C PHE A 6 -7.40 -8.81 8.30
N MET A 7 -7.30 -9.37 7.09
CA MET A 7 -6.18 -9.07 6.17
C MET A 7 -6.12 -7.59 5.79
N TRP A 8 -7.28 -6.92 5.72
CA TRP A 8 -7.34 -5.49 5.46
C TRP A 8 -6.83 -4.66 6.62
N LEU A 9 -7.26 -4.99 7.84
CA LEU A 9 -6.79 -4.34 9.06
C LEU A 9 -5.26 -4.49 9.18
N LEU A 10 -4.75 -5.69 8.92
CA LEU A 10 -3.31 -5.98 8.96
C LEU A 10 -2.53 -5.12 7.94
N ASN A 11 -3.07 -4.94 6.74
CA ASN A 11 -2.42 -4.15 5.70
C ASN A 11 -2.45 -2.64 6.04
N MET A 12 -3.55 -2.13 6.60
CA MET A 12 -3.60 -0.75 7.09
C MET A 12 -2.59 -0.50 8.21
N LEU A 13 -2.45 -1.45 9.14
CA LEU A 13 -1.42 -1.39 10.17
C LEU A 13 -0.02 -1.37 9.56
N ALA A 14 0.26 -2.19 8.55
CA ALA A 14 1.56 -2.20 7.87
C ALA A 14 1.88 -0.88 7.14
N VAL A 15 0.89 -0.24 6.52
CA VAL A 15 1.04 1.10 5.90
C VAL A 15 1.39 2.16 6.94
N ILE A 16 0.65 2.18 8.05
CA ILE A 16 0.87 3.15 9.14
C ILE A 16 2.26 2.93 9.75
N LEU A 17 2.64 1.67 10.01
CA LEU A 17 3.97 1.34 10.53
C LEU A 17 5.08 1.75 9.56
N GLY A 18 4.91 1.48 8.27
CA GLY A 18 5.86 1.88 7.24
C GLY A 18 6.05 3.40 7.16
N PHE A 19 4.96 4.16 7.25
CA PHE A 19 5.01 5.62 7.28
C PHE A 19 5.69 6.17 8.53
N VAL A 20 5.40 5.60 9.71
CA VAL A 20 6.04 5.99 10.97
C VAL A 20 7.54 5.68 10.94
N LEU A 21 7.94 4.50 10.46
CA LEU A 21 9.34 4.11 10.28
C LEU A 21 10.06 5.03 9.29
N PHE A 22 9.40 5.41 8.20
CA PHE A 22 9.91 6.36 7.24
C PHE A 22 10.15 7.73 7.88
N MET A 23 9.17 8.28 8.60
CA MET A 23 9.32 9.56 9.30
C MET A 23 10.40 9.51 10.38
N TYR A 24 10.49 8.40 11.11
CA TYR A 24 11.53 8.17 12.11
C TYR A 24 12.93 8.17 11.47
N SER A 25 13.07 7.54 10.30
CA SER A 25 14.33 7.53 9.54
C SER A 25 14.73 8.87 8.93
N LEU A 26 13.81 9.84 8.85
CA LEU A 26 14.16 11.22 8.48
C LEU A 26 14.71 11.99 9.69
N SER A 27 14.34 11.58 10.91
CA SER A 27 14.80 12.20 12.16
C SER A 27 16.11 11.61 12.68
N GLU A 28 16.38 10.33 12.39
CA GLU A 28 17.66 9.66 12.71
C GLU A 28 18.38 9.29 11.41
N VAL A 29 19.72 9.43 11.34
CA VAL A 29 20.55 9.08 10.16
C VAL A 29 20.63 7.55 9.94
N SER A 30 19.57 6.80 10.22
CA SER A 30 19.48 5.35 10.04
C SER A 30 18.78 5.04 8.70
N HIS A 31 19.61 4.83 7.68
CA HIS A 31 19.18 4.52 6.31
C HIS A 31 18.42 3.18 6.20
N GLY A 32 18.56 2.30 7.20
CA GLY A 32 17.87 1.00 7.23
C GLY A 32 16.36 1.14 7.43
N TYR A 33 15.93 2.04 8.31
CA TYR A 33 14.50 2.27 8.56
C TYR A 33 13.83 3.00 7.39
N PHE A 34 14.59 3.79 6.64
CA PHE A 34 14.09 4.49 5.45
C PHE A 34 13.66 3.52 4.35
N ALA A 35 14.54 2.59 3.97
CA ALA A 35 14.25 1.62 2.92
C ALA A 35 13.09 0.69 3.28
N VAL A 36 13.06 0.21 4.53
CA VAL A 36 12.00 -0.69 5.03
C VAL A 36 10.66 0.05 5.14
N GLY A 37 10.67 1.28 5.67
CA GLY A 37 9.47 2.11 5.77
C GLY A 37 8.87 2.44 4.40
N LEU A 38 9.71 2.82 3.44
CA LEU A 38 9.31 3.11 2.07
C LEU A 38 8.73 1.90 1.36
N LEU A 39 9.33 0.71 1.53
CA LEU A 39 8.85 -0.55 0.95
C LEU A 39 7.47 -0.93 1.50
N LEU A 40 7.30 -0.93 2.83
CA LEU A 40 6.04 -1.26 3.49
C LEU A 40 4.93 -0.28 3.10
N PHE A 41 5.25 1.02 3.07
CA PHE A 41 4.31 2.05 2.66
C PHE A 41 3.87 1.87 1.20
N THR A 42 4.81 1.66 0.29
CA THR A 42 4.52 1.50 -1.15
C THR A 42 3.70 0.24 -1.43
N LEU A 43 4.06 -0.89 -0.83
CA LEU A 43 3.33 -2.17 -0.99
C LEU A 43 1.88 -2.07 -0.48
N GLY A 44 1.69 -1.46 0.69
CA GLY A 44 0.35 -1.32 1.26
C GLY A 44 -0.52 -0.32 0.48
N CYS A 45 0.06 0.79 0.00
CA CYS A 45 -0.62 1.71 -0.93
C CYS A 45 -0.99 1.03 -2.25
N TYR A 46 -0.08 0.23 -2.83
CA TYR A 46 -0.33 -0.52 -4.06
C TYR A 46 -1.48 -1.53 -3.88
N TRP A 47 -1.47 -2.30 -2.79
CA TRP A 47 -2.54 -3.25 -2.48
C TRP A 47 -3.89 -2.55 -2.25
N TYR A 48 -3.88 -1.42 -1.54
CA TYR A 48 -5.08 -0.61 -1.33
C TYR A 48 -5.63 -0.07 -2.67
N GLY A 49 -4.76 0.43 -3.53
CA GLY A 49 -5.10 0.89 -4.89
C GLY A 49 -5.69 -0.22 -5.74
N TYR A 50 -5.03 -1.39 -5.78
CA TYR A 50 -5.50 -2.58 -6.50
C TYR A 50 -6.91 -3.00 -6.05
N ARG A 51 -7.16 -3.05 -4.74
CA ARG A 51 -8.48 -3.42 -4.20
C ARG A 51 -9.57 -2.39 -4.52
N ARG A 52 -9.24 -1.09 -4.55
CA ARG A 52 -10.17 -0.03 -4.97
C ARG A 52 -10.30 0.12 -6.49
N GLY A 53 -9.54 -0.66 -7.28
CA GLY A 53 -9.53 -0.56 -8.73
C GLY A 53 -8.81 0.68 -9.27
N TYR A 54 -8.05 1.40 -8.43
CA TYR A 54 -7.16 2.46 -8.89
C TYR A 54 -6.01 1.81 -9.69
N GLY A 55 -6.06 1.94 -11.01
CA GLY A 55 -5.18 1.24 -11.95
C GLY A 55 -5.94 0.39 -12.98
N MET A 56 -7.21 0.06 -12.73
CA MET A 56 -8.07 -0.60 -13.72
C MET A 56 -8.61 0.36 -14.77
N GLY A 57 -8.28 1.65 -14.75
CA GLY A 57 -8.74 2.61 -15.77
C GLY A 57 -8.41 2.16 -17.21
N LEU A 58 -7.26 1.53 -17.42
CA LEU A 58 -6.83 1.02 -18.73
C LEU A 58 -7.42 -0.37 -19.07
N LEU A 59 -7.65 -1.21 -18.06
CA LEU A 59 -8.26 -2.54 -18.20
C LEU A 59 -9.79 -2.45 -18.39
N ALA A 60 -10.48 -1.66 -17.57
CA ALA A 60 -11.90 -1.38 -17.69
C ALA A 60 -12.23 -0.57 -18.96
N ALA A 61 -11.34 0.32 -19.41
CA ALA A 61 -11.48 0.97 -20.72
C ALA A 61 -11.35 -0.05 -21.88
N ARG A 62 -10.42 -1.01 -21.79
CA ARG A 62 -10.29 -2.10 -22.77
C ARG A 62 -11.48 -3.06 -22.76
N GLU A 63 -12.09 -3.33 -21.61
CA GLU A 63 -13.31 -4.14 -21.54
C GLU A 63 -14.53 -3.41 -22.12
N LYS A 64 -14.67 -2.10 -21.90
CA LYS A 64 -15.72 -1.30 -22.54
C LYS A 64 -15.57 -1.19 -24.06
N GLN A 65 -14.35 -1.21 -24.59
CA GLN A 65 -14.10 -1.14 -26.04
C GLN A 65 -14.38 -2.46 -26.78
N LYS A 66 -14.53 -3.58 -26.05
CA LYS A 66 -14.90 -4.89 -26.62
C LYS A 66 -16.42 -5.15 -26.65
N ARG A 67 -17.24 -4.25 -26.11
CA ARG A 67 -18.72 -4.32 -26.18
C ARG A 67 -19.26 -3.43 -27.28
#